data_AF-A0A6A4SAT5-F1
#
_entry.id   AF-A0A6A4SAT5-F1
#
_cell.length_a   1.000
_cell.length_b   1.000
_cell.length_c   1.000
_cell.angle_alpha   90.00
_cell.angle_beta   90.00
_cell.angle_gamma   90.00
#
_symmetry.space_group_name_H-M   'P 1'
#
loop_
_entity.id
_entity.type
_entity.pdbx_description
1 polymer ?
#
loop_
_entity_poly.entity_id
_entity_poly.type
_entity_poly.pdbx_seq_one_letter_code
_entity_poly.pdbx_strand_id
1 'polypeptide(L)'
;MQSRMQLANQISDEEKLYRHNGVLYPRIMCPEDNLKALENFQAREDDVVLVAYPKCARGSDSVSQAPGDSPASRQHPRFLPGKENKVSWGSYFDHALAWEKKMDDPDVMIVTYEELKQDLSDGVRQISGFFGFGLTEAQVQQIADESTFSAMKQSAADSHGNMGNVIFRKGEVGDWRNHFTPEQSREMDDAFAKHLAGTRLGEKLNYRLHCQ
;
A
#
# COMPACT_ATOMS: atom_id res chain seq x y z
N MET A 1 -17.47 -1.79 -9.83
CA MET A 1 -16.13 -1.82 -10.47
C MET A 1 -16.16 -2.12 -11.97
N GLN A 2 -17.01 -3.01 -12.50
CA GLN A 2 -17.16 -3.22 -13.95
C GLN A 2 -17.40 -1.91 -14.73
N SER A 3 -18.22 -1.00 -14.18
CA SER A 3 -18.46 0.33 -14.76
C SER A 3 -17.19 1.19 -14.87
N ARG A 4 -16.30 1.16 -13.87
CA ARG A 4 -15.05 1.95 -13.84
C ARG A 4 -14.01 1.43 -14.85
N MET A 5 -13.96 0.11 -15.08
CA MET A 5 -13.08 -0.47 -16.11
C MET A 5 -13.59 -0.16 -17.53
N GLN A 6 -14.91 -0.14 -17.75
CA GLN A 6 -15.47 0.28 -19.03
C GLN A 6 -15.17 1.76 -19.31
N LEU A 7 -15.28 2.63 -18.30
CA LEU A 7 -14.87 4.03 -18.38
C LEU A 7 -13.37 4.18 -18.71
N ALA A 8 -12.50 3.31 -18.17
CA ALA A 8 -11.06 3.35 -18.44
C ALA A 8 -10.68 3.09 -19.89
N ASN A 9 -11.49 2.32 -20.62
CA ASN A 9 -11.28 2.04 -22.04
C ASN A 9 -11.79 3.16 -22.95
N GLN A 10 -12.54 4.13 -22.41
CA GLN A 10 -13.16 5.21 -23.18
C GLN A 10 -12.40 6.53 -23.07
N ILE A 11 -11.50 6.67 -22.10
CA ILE A 11 -10.70 7.87 -21.88
C ILE A 11 -9.28 7.70 -22.43
N SER A 12 -8.72 8.78 -22.97
CA SER A 12 -7.34 8.78 -23.48
C SER A 12 -6.33 8.59 -22.35
N ASP A 13 -5.11 8.13 -22.68
CA ASP A 13 -4.06 7.90 -21.67
C ASP A 13 -3.67 9.19 -20.93
N GLU A 14 -3.77 10.34 -21.59
CA GLU A 14 -3.50 11.66 -21.02
C GLU A 14 -4.57 12.09 -20.00
N GLU A 15 -5.82 11.67 -20.19
CA GLU A 15 -6.94 12.03 -19.31
C GLU A 15 -7.07 11.12 -18.07
N LYS A 16 -6.34 10.00 -18.06
CA LYS A 16 -6.38 9.01 -16.97
C LYS A 16 -5.74 9.52 -15.69
N LEU A 17 -4.84 10.49 -15.79
CA LEU A 17 -4.12 11.05 -14.66
C LEU A 17 -4.36 12.56 -14.57
N TYR A 18 -4.36 13.09 -13.36
CA TYR A 18 -4.42 14.54 -13.12
C TYR A 18 -3.58 14.90 -11.89
N ARG A 19 -3.21 16.17 -11.75
CA ARG A 19 -2.49 16.65 -10.56
C ARG A 19 -3.42 17.38 -9.62
N HIS A 20 -3.32 17.07 -8.33
CA HIS A 20 -3.96 17.80 -7.24
C HIS A 20 -2.89 18.10 -6.18
N ASN A 21 -2.71 19.37 -5.83
CA ASN A 21 -1.65 19.86 -4.94
C ASN A 21 -0.24 19.33 -5.29
N GLY A 22 0.06 19.25 -6.60
CA GLY A 22 1.35 18.76 -7.12
C GLY A 22 1.49 17.24 -7.24
N VAL A 23 0.61 16.47 -6.59
CA VAL A 23 0.62 14.99 -6.60
C VAL A 23 -0.23 14.46 -7.75
N LEU A 24 0.27 13.43 -8.43
CA LEU A 24 -0.42 12.78 -9.56
C LEU A 24 -1.44 11.76 -9.03
N TYR A 25 -2.69 11.80 -9.50
CA TYR A 25 -3.76 10.88 -9.10
C TYR A 25 -4.44 10.25 -10.33
N PRO A 26 -4.94 9.00 -10.22
CA PRO A 26 -5.74 8.39 -11.27
C PRO A 26 -7.19 8.86 -11.20
N ARG A 27 -7.68 9.49 -12.27
CA ARG A 27 -9.01 10.13 -12.33
C ARG A 27 -10.16 9.16 -12.01
N ILE A 28 -10.11 7.95 -12.55
CA ILE A 28 -11.18 6.95 -12.37
C ILE A 28 -11.26 6.43 -10.93
N MET A 29 -10.12 6.36 -10.26
CA MET A 29 -10.01 5.78 -8.92
C MET A 29 -10.20 6.83 -7.83
N CYS A 30 -9.67 8.02 -8.09
CA CYS A 30 -9.69 9.16 -7.20
C CYS A 30 -10.25 10.35 -7.99
N PRO A 31 -11.58 10.44 -8.17
CA PRO A 31 -12.19 11.58 -8.85
C PRO A 31 -11.82 12.88 -8.16
N GLU A 32 -11.59 13.93 -8.95
CA GLU A 32 -11.18 15.24 -8.43
C GLU A 32 -12.18 15.82 -7.43
N ASP A 33 -13.48 15.61 -7.68
CA ASP A 33 -14.55 16.04 -6.77
C ASP A 33 -14.46 15.37 -5.40
N ASN A 34 -13.98 14.12 -5.33
CA ASN A 34 -13.77 13.45 -4.05
C ASN A 34 -12.63 14.11 -3.26
N LEU A 35 -11.52 14.49 -3.94
CA LEU A 35 -10.42 15.19 -3.28
C LEU A 35 -10.85 16.59 -2.81
N LYS A 36 -11.62 17.32 -3.62
CA LYS A 36 -12.19 18.62 -3.21
C LYS A 36 -13.15 18.47 -2.03
N ALA A 37 -13.95 17.42 -2.00
CA ALA A 37 -14.84 17.15 -0.87
C ALA A 37 -14.07 16.86 0.43
N LEU A 38 -12.88 16.26 0.34
CA LEU A 38 -12.03 16.01 1.51
C LEU A 38 -11.54 17.29 2.19
N GLU A 39 -11.41 18.40 1.46
CA GLU A 39 -10.99 19.69 2.04
C GLU A 39 -11.97 20.20 3.11
N ASN A 40 -13.25 19.83 2.99
CA ASN A 40 -14.31 20.21 3.92
C ASN A 40 -14.85 19.01 4.73
N PHE A 41 -14.20 17.85 4.62
CA PHE A 41 -14.63 16.66 5.33
C PHE A 41 -14.48 16.86 6.83
N GLN A 42 -15.56 16.62 7.56
CA GLN A 42 -15.58 16.66 9.02
C GLN A 42 -15.59 15.22 9.52
N ALA A 43 -14.45 14.77 10.02
CA ALA A 43 -14.35 13.49 10.71
C ALA A 43 -15.14 13.54 12.02
N ARG A 44 -15.70 12.41 12.42
CA ARG A 44 -16.23 12.19 13.76
C ARG A 44 -15.09 11.84 14.70
N GLU A 45 -15.31 12.04 16.00
CA GLU A 45 -14.32 11.71 17.03
C GLU A 45 -14.02 10.21 17.10
N ASP A 46 -14.98 9.37 16.69
CA ASP A 46 -14.88 7.91 16.67
C ASP A 46 -14.46 7.33 15.30
N ASP A 47 -14.11 8.18 14.32
CA ASP A 47 -13.68 7.72 13.01
C ASP A 47 -12.27 7.08 13.08
N VAL A 48 -12.16 5.87 12.54
CA VAL A 48 -10.87 5.17 12.37
C VAL A 48 -10.43 5.25 10.91
N VAL A 49 -9.22 5.77 10.68
CA VAL A 49 -8.66 5.93 9.33
C VAL A 49 -7.51 4.96 9.08
N LEU A 50 -7.69 4.05 8.11
CA LEU A 50 -6.60 3.21 7.61
C LEU A 50 -5.88 3.88 6.43
N VAL A 51 -4.67 4.37 6.66
CA VAL A 51 -3.82 4.97 5.63
C VAL A 51 -2.72 3.99 5.21
N ALA A 52 -2.58 3.80 3.90
CA ALA A 52 -1.52 2.97 3.34
C ALA A 52 -1.11 3.50 1.98
N TYR A 53 0.19 3.57 1.73
CA TYR A 53 0.71 3.78 0.38
C TYR A 53 0.23 2.63 -0.53
N PRO A 54 -0.09 2.89 -1.81
CA PRO A 54 -0.58 1.87 -2.70
C PRO A 54 0.28 0.60 -2.67
N LYS A 55 -0.40 -0.55 -2.59
CA LYS A 55 0.18 -1.90 -2.56
C LYS A 55 0.91 -2.33 -1.27
N CYS A 56 0.94 -1.51 -0.21
CA CYS A 56 1.59 -1.90 1.06
C CYS A 56 0.82 -2.92 1.91
N ALA A 57 -0.50 -3.11 1.74
CA ALA A 57 -1.25 -4.11 2.54
C ALA A 57 -2.67 -4.45 2.04
N ARG A 58 -3.13 -3.94 0.89
CA ARG A 58 -4.56 -4.03 0.51
C ARG A 58 -4.85 -5.03 -0.59
N GLY A 59 -5.65 -6.04 -0.24
CA GLY A 59 -6.30 -7.00 -1.12
C GLY A 59 -7.65 -6.56 -1.69
N SER A 60 -7.99 -5.27 -1.71
CA SER A 60 -9.30 -4.84 -2.26
C SER A 60 -9.38 -3.45 -2.89
N ASP A 61 -8.40 -2.54 -2.74
CA ASP A 61 -8.43 -1.27 -3.47
C ASP A 61 -7.20 -1.08 -4.36
N SER A 62 -7.46 -1.06 -5.67
CA SER A 62 -6.53 -0.73 -6.77
C SER A 62 -5.75 -1.90 -7.36
N VAL A 63 -6.46 -2.74 -8.12
CA VAL A 63 -5.94 -3.18 -9.42
C VAL A 63 -6.82 -2.58 -10.50
N SER A 64 -6.32 -1.54 -11.14
CA SER A 64 -6.48 -1.44 -12.59
C SER A 64 -5.09 -1.11 -13.10
N GLN A 65 -4.65 -1.92 -14.07
CA GLN A 65 -3.46 -1.68 -14.84
C GLN A 65 -3.33 -0.19 -15.11
N ALA A 66 -2.21 0.41 -14.73
CA ALA A 66 -1.82 1.64 -15.40
C ALA A 66 -1.79 1.30 -16.90
N PRO A 67 -2.28 2.16 -17.81
CA PRO A 67 -2.06 1.98 -19.24
C PRO A 67 -0.55 2.00 -19.43
N GLY A 68 0.01 0.80 -19.55
CA GLY A 68 1.37 0.59 -19.08
C GLY A 68 1.68 -0.87 -18.90
N ASP A 69 0.87 -1.66 -18.17
CA ASP A 69 1.14 -3.06 -17.75
C ASP A 69 1.20 -4.14 -18.87
N SER A 70 1.70 -3.75 -20.05
CA SER A 70 2.33 -4.67 -21.00
C SER A 70 3.59 -5.31 -20.38
N PRO A 71 4.03 -6.49 -20.83
CA PRO A 71 5.29 -7.10 -20.42
C PRO A 71 6.51 -6.18 -20.54
N ALA A 72 6.46 -5.15 -21.41
CA ALA A 72 7.51 -4.17 -21.59
C ALA A 72 7.59 -3.11 -20.46
N SER A 73 6.52 -2.84 -19.72
CA SER A 73 6.56 -1.92 -18.57
C SER A 73 7.04 -2.56 -17.28
N ARG A 74 7.09 -3.89 -17.22
CA ARG A 74 7.72 -4.64 -16.12
C ARG A 74 9.21 -4.37 -16.00
N GLN A 75 9.82 -3.76 -17.02
CA GLN A 75 11.20 -3.32 -17.04
C GLN A 75 11.36 -1.80 -16.80
N HIS A 76 10.26 -1.06 -16.58
CA HIS A 76 10.33 0.40 -16.54
C HIS A 76 10.61 0.90 -15.11
N PRO A 77 11.69 1.70 -14.90
CA PRO A 77 12.17 2.15 -13.59
C PRO A 77 11.31 3.27 -12.98
N ARG A 78 9.98 3.17 -13.04
CA ARG A 78 9.05 4.24 -12.61
C ARG A 78 8.95 4.37 -11.09
N PHE A 79 9.36 3.33 -10.37
CA PHE A 79 9.46 3.32 -8.90
C PHE A 79 10.85 3.71 -8.39
N LEU A 80 11.82 3.97 -9.30
CA LEU A 80 13.15 4.36 -8.89
C LEU A 80 13.21 5.86 -8.53
N PRO A 81 13.85 6.21 -7.41
CA PRO A 81 13.95 7.57 -6.93
C PRO A 81 14.71 8.45 -7.93
N GLY A 82 14.21 9.68 -8.13
CA GLY A 82 14.82 10.66 -9.03
C GLY A 82 14.35 10.62 -10.49
N LYS A 83 13.58 9.62 -10.91
CA LYS A 83 12.86 9.67 -12.18
C LYS A 83 11.49 10.28 -11.91
N GLU A 84 11.36 11.58 -12.16
CA GLU A 84 10.16 12.45 -12.09
C GLU A 84 8.90 11.73 -11.60
N ASN A 85 8.31 12.16 -10.48
CA ASN A 85 7.03 11.74 -9.88
C ASN A 85 5.90 11.47 -10.92
N LYS A 86 6.02 10.34 -11.61
CA LYS A 86 5.18 9.84 -12.72
C LYS A 86 4.34 8.64 -12.26
N VAL A 87 4.48 8.25 -11.00
CA VAL A 87 3.59 7.29 -10.35
C VAL A 87 2.47 8.05 -9.65
N SER A 88 1.27 7.48 -9.74
CA SER A 88 0.11 7.97 -8.99
C SER A 88 0.38 7.89 -7.48
N TRP A 89 -0.24 8.78 -6.71
CA TRP A 89 -0.09 8.95 -5.25
C TRP A 89 1.26 9.48 -4.75
N GLY A 90 2.17 9.90 -5.66
CA GLY A 90 3.39 10.62 -5.29
C GLY A 90 4.56 9.70 -4.92
N SER A 91 5.51 10.22 -4.12
CA SER A 91 6.71 9.49 -3.71
C SER A 91 6.44 8.64 -2.47
N TYR A 92 6.87 7.37 -2.51
CA TYR A 92 6.83 6.49 -1.33
C TYR A 92 7.65 7.06 -0.17
N PHE A 93 8.83 7.61 -0.44
CA PHE A 93 9.71 8.16 0.60
C PHE A 93 9.09 9.40 1.26
N ASP A 94 8.44 10.27 0.48
CA ASP A 94 7.76 11.45 1.04
C ASP A 94 6.57 11.02 1.91
N HIS A 95 5.82 10.00 1.48
CA HIS A 95 4.75 9.41 2.27
C HIS A 95 5.29 8.82 3.58
N ALA A 96 6.33 7.99 3.51
CA ALA A 96 6.96 7.38 4.68
C ALA A 96 7.47 8.43 5.67
N LEU A 97 8.19 9.45 5.19
CA LEU A 97 8.70 10.54 6.02
C LEU A 97 7.60 11.46 6.59
N ALA A 98 6.45 11.56 5.94
CA ALA A 98 5.30 12.26 6.50
C ALA A 98 4.73 11.51 7.72
N TRP A 99 4.65 10.17 7.65
CA TRP A 99 4.17 9.33 8.74
C TRP A 99 5.20 9.12 9.86
N GLU A 100 6.50 9.11 9.55
CA GLU A 100 7.58 9.15 10.54
C GLU A 100 7.35 10.28 11.58
N LYS A 101 7.00 11.48 11.09
CA LYS A 101 6.75 12.66 11.95
C LYS A 101 5.52 12.52 12.85
N LYS A 102 4.67 11.52 12.61
CA LYS A 102 3.45 11.25 13.37
C LYS A 102 3.60 10.07 14.32
N MET A 103 4.77 9.42 14.38
CA MET A 103 4.98 8.24 15.22
C MET A 103 4.99 8.52 16.74
N ASP A 104 4.99 9.79 17.14
CA ASP A 104 4.84 10.20 18.55
C ASP A 104 3.40 10.56 18.92
N ASP A 105 2.49 10.57 17.94
CA ASP A 105 1.08 10.85 18.15
C ASP A 105 0.41 9.61 18.77
N PRO A 106 -0.19 9.70 19.96
CA PRO A 106 -0.82 8.55 20.62
C PRO A 106 -1.99 7.98 19.81
N ASP A 107 -2.58 8.75 18.90
CA ASP A 107 -3.68 8.34 18.03
C ASP A 107 -3.19 7.77 16.69
N VAL A 108 -1.88 7.52 16.56
CA VAL A 108 -1.27 6.96 15.35
C VAL A 108 -0.53 5.67 15.66
N MET A 109 -1.01 4.57 15.09
CA MET A 109 -0.29 3.29 15.09
C MET A 109 0.31 3.01 13.70
N ILE A 110 1.62 2.85 13.65
CA ILE A 110 2.32 2.37 12.45
C ILE A 110 2.44 0.86 12.50
N VAL A 111 2.05 0.21 11.41
CA VAL A 111 2.18 -1.23 11.22
C VAL A 111 2.90 -1.50 9.90
N THR A 112 3.82 -2.45 9.89
CA THR A 112 4.47 -2.91 8.65
C THR A 112 3.88 -4.24 8.19
N TYR A 113 3.88 -4.46 6.88
CA TYR A 113 3.40 -5.71 6.31
C TYR A 113 4.28 -6.90 6.73
N GLU A 114 5.58 -6.65 6.84
CA GLU A 114 6.60 -7.61 7.21
C GLU A 114 6.39 -8.11 8.64
N GLU A 115 6.11 -7.23 9.60
CA GLU A 115 5.77 -7.61 10.98
C GLU A 115 4.49 -8.45 11.03
N LEU A 116 3.42 -8.00 10.35
CA LEU A 116 2.18 -8.76 10.27
C LEU A 116 2.38 -10.14 9.64
N LYS A 117 3.22 -10.22 8.61
CA LYS A 117 3.52 -11.48 7.93
C LYS A 117 4.33 -12.44 8.82
N GLN A 118 5.19 -11.89 9.67
CA GLN A 118 6.02 -12.65 10.59
C GLN A 118 5.21 -13.24 11.75
N ASP A 119 4.32 -12.44 12.36
CA ASP A 119 3.42 -12.89 13.42
C ASP A 119 2.08 -12.14 13.36
N LEU A 120 1.09 -12.75 12.72
CA LEU A 120 -0.26 -12.18 12.63
C LEU A 120 -0.93 -12.08 14.00
N SER A 121 -0.71 -13.04 14.88
CA SER A 121 -1.34 -13.06 16.20
C SER A 121 -0.82 -11.92 17.07
N ASP A 122 0.49 -11.65 17.04
CA ASP A 122 1.07 -10.47 17.70
C ASP A 122 0.54 -9.17 17.08
N GLY A 123 0.48 -9.09 15.75
CA GLY A 123 -0.14 -7.95 15.04
C GLY A 123 -1.58 -7.67 15.48
N VAL A 124 -2.41 -8.72 15.62
CA VAL A 124 -3.79 -8.60 16.11
C VAL A 124 -3.82 -8.07 17.55
N ARG A 125 -2.93 -8.56 18.43
CA ARG A 125 -2.85 -8.08 19.82
C ARG A 125 -2.42 -6.62 19.90
N GLN A 126 -1.46 -6.20 19.08
CA GLN A 126 -1.02 -4.81 19.01
C GLN A 126 -2.17 -3.90 18.55
N ILE A 127 -2.90 -4.29 17.49
CA ILE A 127 -4.06 -3.55 16.98
C ILE A 127 -5.15 -3.43 18.03
N SER A 128 -5.53 -4.53 18.69
CA SER A 128 -6.57 -4.49 19.74
C SER A 128 -6.14 -3.65 20.94
N GLY A 129 -4.86 -3.74 21.33
CA GLY A 129 -4.27 -2.94 22.41
C GLY A 129 -4.31 -1.44 22.11
N PHE A 130 -4.03 -1.04 20.87
CA PHE A 130 -4.10 0.35 20.43
C PHE A 130 -5.52 0.92 20.50
N PHE A 131 -6.52 0.14 20.09
CA PHE A 131 -7.93 0.53 20.23
C PHE A 131 -8.49 0.36 21.65
N GLY A 132 -7.69 -0.11 22.61
CA GLY A 132 -8.09 -0.24 24.01
C GLY A 132 -9.10 -1.34 24.30
N PHE A 133 -9.22 -2.37 23.44
CA PHE A 133 -10.10 -3.52 23.70
C PHE A 133 -9.33 -4.83 23.85
N GLY A 134 -9.83 -5.69 24.73
CA GLY A 134 -9.25 -7.01 24.98
C GLY A 134 -9.83 -8.06 24.05
N LEU A 135 -8.95 -8.95 23.56
CA LEU A 135 -9.32 -10.17 22.86
C LEU A 135 -8.88 -11.38 23.67
N THR A 136 -9.67 -12.44 23.66
CA THR A 136 -9.23 -13.75 24.15
C THR A 136 -8.25 -14.38 23.17
N GLU A 137 -7.38 -15.27 23.64
CA GLU A 137 -6.44 -15.98 22.76
C GLU A 137 -7.14 -16.76 21.64
N ALA A 138 -8.35 -17.27 21.91
CA ALA A 138 -9.17 -17.91 20.88
C ALA A 138 -9.61 -16.92 19.78
N GLN A 139 -10.00 -15.69 20.15
CA GLN A 139 -10.36 -14.65 19.18
C GLN A 139 -9.14 -14.16 18.40
N VAL A 140 -7.98 -14.00 19.06
CA VAL A 140 -6.73 -13.63 18.40
C VAL A 140 -6.37 -14.66 17.34
N GLN A 141 -6.40 -15.96 17.70
CA GLN A 141 -6.08 -17.03 16.77
C GLN A 141 -7.07 -17.09 15.60
N GLN A 142 -8.37 -16.95 15.88
CA GLN A 142 -9.39 -16.94 14.84
C GLN A 142 -9.16 -15.81 13.83
N ILE A 143 -8.93 -14.58 14.30
CA ILE A 143 -8.68 -13.43 13.42
C ILE A 143 -7.40 -13.64 12.61
N ALA A 144 -6.34 -14.15 13.23
CA ALA A 144 -5.08 -14.42 12.56
C ALA A 144 -5.25 -15.46 11.43
N ASP A 145 -5.97 -16.55 11.68
CA ASP A 145 -6.23 -17.61 10.70
C ASP A 145 -7.05 -17.10 9.50
N GLU A 146 -8.11 -16.32 9.79
CA GLU A 146 -8.97 -15.69 8.77
C GLU A 146 -8.24 -14.59 7.97
N SER A 147 -7.22 -13.97 8.57
CA SER A 147 -6.40 -12.92 7.95
C SER A 147 -5.19 -13.45 7.19
N THR A 148 -5.01 -14.77 7.09
CA THR A 148 -3.94 -15.35 6.28
C THR A 148 -4.14 -15.05 4.79
N PHE A 149 -3.04 -14.93 4.04
CA PHE A 149 -3.12 -14.69 2.59
C PHE A 149 -3.98 -15.73 1.86
N SER A 150 -3.89 -17.01 2.26
CA SER A 150 -4.70 -18.09 1.71
C SER A 150 -6.18 -17.92 2.01
N ALA A 151 -6.55 -17.63 3.26
CA ALA A 151 -7.94 -17.43 3.66
C ALA A 151 -8.54 -16.20 2.97
N MET A 152 -7.81 -15.07 2.97
CA MET A 152 -8.24 -13.86 2.28
C MET A 152 -8.36 -14.07 0.76
N LYS A 153 -7.42 -14.78 0.13
CA LYS A 153 -7.49 -15.08 -1.31
C LYS A 153 -8.70 -15.95 -1.64
N GLN A 154 -8.99 -16.95 -0.82
CA GLN A 154 -10.18 -17.80 -0.99
C GLN A 154 -11.46 -16.97 -0.87
N SER A 155 -11.58 -16.19 0.19
CA SER A 155 -12.72 -15.28 0.41
C SER A 155 -12.89 -14.27 -0.75
N ALA A 156 -11.80 -13.76 -1.29
CA ALA A 156 -11.82 -12.86 -2.44
C ALA A 156 -12.22 -13.55 -3.74
N ALA A 157 -11.83 -14.80 -3.96
CA ALA A 157 -12.29 -15.58 -5.11
C ALA A 157 -13.81 -15.79 -5.06
N ASP A 158 -14.35 -16.03 -3.86
CA ASP A 158 -15.78 -16.25 -3.64
C ASP A 158 -16.61 -14.96 -3.81
N SER A 159 -16.05 -13.81 -3.41
CA SER A 159 -16.75 -12.52 -3.47
C SER A 159 -16.52 -11.71 -4.76
N HIS A 160 -15.37 -11.86 -5.42
CA HIS A 160 -14.97 -11.05 -6.58
C HIS A 160 -14.73 -11.90 -7.85
N GLY A 161 -15.01 -13.21 -7.80
CA GLY A 161 -14.85 -14.14 -8.93
C GLY A 161 -13.41 -14.23 -9.43
N ASN A 162 -13.23 -14.38 -10.74
CA ASN A 162 -11.91 -14.55 -11.37
C ASN A 162 -10.96 -13.33 -11.19
N MET A 163 -11.48 -12.22 -10.64
CA MET A 163 -10.73 -11.01 -10.34
C MET A 163 -10.09 -11.04 -8.94
N GLY A 164 -10.53 -11.93 -8.04
CA GLY A 164 -9.85 -12.20 -6.76
C GLY A 164 -8.40 -12.65 -6.97
N ASN A 165 -8.15 -13.46 -7.99
CA ASN A 165 -6.80 -13.92 -8.37
C ASN A 165 -5.89 -12.78 -8.88
N VAL A 166 -6.46 -11.72 -9.42
CA VAL A 166 -5.72 -10.54 -9.89
C VAL A 166 -5.31 -9.64 -8.72
N ILE A 167 -6.12 -9.62 -7.65
CA ILE A 167 -5.86 -8.80 -6.47
C ILE A 167 -4.88 -9.50 -5.52
N PHE A 168 -4.97 -10.83 -5.38
CA PHE A 168 -4.10 -11.65 -4.53
C PHE A 168 -3.02 -12.37 -5.34
N ARG A 169 -1.88 -11.69 -5.55
CA ARG A 169 -0.78 -12.17 -6.40
C ARG A 169 0.13 -13.23 -5.74
N LYS A 170 0.90 -12.84 -4.73
CA LYS A 170 1.83 -13.72 -4.00
C LYS A 170 1.73 -13.59 -2.48
N GLY A 171 1.64 -12.36 -1.95
CA GLY A 171 1.54 -12.13 -0.50
C GLY A 171 2.79 -12.57 0.25
N GLU A 172 3.95 -12.34 -0.36
CA GLU A 172 5.27 -12.78 0.10
C GLU A 172 6.20 -11.56 0.21
N VAL A 173 6.99 -11.53 1.28
CA VAL A 173 8.09 -10.58 1.46
C VAL A 173 9.27 -11.06 0.63
N GLY A 174 9.94 -10.15 -0.09
CA GLY A 174 11.14 -10.46 -0.86
C GLY A 174 10.92 -10.77 -2.35
N ASP A 175 9.69 -10.77 -2.86
CA ASP A 175 9.44 -11.06 -4.29
C ASP A 175 10.10 -10.05 -5.24
N TRP A 176 10.48 -8.86 -4.75
CA TRP A 176 11.22 -7.85 -5.50
C TRP A 176 12.51 -8.41 -6.13
N ARG A 177 13.17 -9.40 -5.49
CA ARG A 177 14.38 -10.07 -6.00
C ARG A 177 14.18 -10.76 -7.35
N ASN A 178 12.95 -11.12 -7.68
CA ASN A 178 12.61 -11.74 -8.96
C ASN A 178 12.39 -10.74 -10.10
N HIS A 179 12.34 -9.44 -9.81
CA HIS A 179 12.01 -8.40 -10.79
C HIS A 179 13.13 -7.37 -10.97
N PHE A 180 13.95 -7.13 -9.95
CA PHE A 180 14.98 -6.09 -9.97
C PHE A 180 16.27 -6.63 -10.57
N THR A 181 16.89 -5.84 -11.46
CA THR A 181 18.30 -6.08 -11.82
C THR A 181 19.22 -5.66 -10.67
N PRO A 182 20.48 -6.15 -10.63
CA PRO A 182 21.44 -5.73 -9.60
C PRO A 182 21.67 -4.21 -9.55
N GLU A 183 21.58 -3.50 -10.67
CA GLU A 183 21.67 -2.04 -10.75
C GLU A 183 20.46 -1.39 -10.08
N GLN A 184 19.26 -1.86 -10.40
CA GLN A 184 18.01 -1.34 -9.82
C GLN A 184 17.92 -1.61 -8.31
N SER A 185 18.43 -2.75 -7.86
CA SER A 185 18.55 -3.08 -6.43
C SER A 185 19.44 -2.06 -5.72
N ARG A 186 20.61 -1.77 -6.30
CA ARG A 186 21.55 -0.76 -5.74
C ARG A 186 20.95 0.64 -5.72
N GLU A 187 20.26 1.05 -6.78
CA GLU A 187 19.56 2.35 -6.80
C GLU A 187 18.51 2.46 -5.68
N MET A 188 17.80 1.37 -5.37
CA MET A 188 16.85 1.31 -4.28
C MET A 188 17.54 1.34 -2.90
N ASP A 189 18.64 0.61 -2.74
CA ASP A 189 19.45 0.60 -1.52
C ASP A 189 19.98 2.00 -1.19
N ASP A 190 20.56 2.68 -2.18
CA ASP A 190 21.10 4.03 -2.03
C ASP A 190 20.02 5.02 -1.63
N ALA A 191 18.82 4.87 -2.18
CA ALA A 191 17.71 5.74 -1.85
C ALA A 191 17.09 5.46 -0.49
N PHE A 192 16.95 4.19 -0.11
CA PHE A 192 16.56 3.85 1.25
C PHE A 192 17.57 4.44 2.24
N ALA A 193 18.86 4.27 1.99
CA ALA A 193 19.93 4.84 2.81
C ALA A 193 19.85 6.37 2.89
N LYS A 194 19.56 7.03 1.77
CA LYS A 194 19.42 8.49 1.71
C LYS A 194 18.20 9.02 2.45
N HIS A 195 17.07 8.33 2.37
CA HIS A 195 15.78 8.88 2.80
C HIS A 195 15.29 8.34 4.15
N LEU A 196 15.52 7.08 4.47
CA LEU A 196 14.91 6.40 5.62
C LEU A 196 15.93 5.78 6.58
N ALA A 197 17.18 5.58 6.19
CA ALA A 197 18.16 5.07 7.15
C ALA A 197 18.36 6.07 8.30
N GLY A 198 18.33 5.54 9.53
CA GLY A 198 18.43 6.32 10.76
C GLY A 198 17.12 6.96 11.23
N THR A 199 15.99 6.73 10.55
CA THR A 199 14.66 7.09 11.05
C THR A 199 14.02 5.91 11.80
N ARG A 200 13.06 6.18 12.68
CA ARG A 200 12.36 5.14 13.45
C ARG A 200 11.55 4.22 12.54
N LEU A 201 10.90 4.77 11.52
CA LEU A 201 10.19 4.01 10.49
C LEU A 201 11.17 3.20 9.65
N GLY A 202 12.35 3.73 9.32
CA GLY A 202 13.39 2.98 8.61
C GLY A 202 13.86 1.77 9.40
N GLU A 203 14.04 1.92 10.71
CA GLU A 203 14.33 0.81 11.63
C GLU A 203 13.18 -0.21 11.67
N LYS A 204 11.94 0.28 11.79
CA LYS A 204 10.73 -0.57 11.84
C LYS A 204 10.50 -1.36 10.54
N LEU A 205 10.80 -0.77 9.39
CA LEU A 205 10.75 -1.46 8.09
C LEU A 205 11.79 -2.58 7.96
N ASN A 206 12.80 -2.61 8.83
CA ASN A 206 13.85 -3.62 8.89
C ASN A 206 14.42 -3.99 7.50
N TYR A 207 14.77 -2.95 6.73
CA TYR A 207 15.16 -3.09 5.33
C TYR A 207 16.33 -4.06 5.12
N ARG A 208 17.27 -4.13 6.07
CA ARG A 208 18.39 -5.09 6.00
C ARG A 208 17.93 -6.55 6.05
N LEU A 209 16.89 -6.87 6.80
CA LEU A 209 16.37 -8.22 6.89
C LEU A 209 15.54 -8.61 5.66
N HIS A 210 14.76 -7.67 5.13
CA HIS A 210 13.75 -7.97 4.10
C HIS A 210 14.19 -7.63 2.67
N CYS A 211 15.15 -6.72 2.50
CA CYS A 211 15.50 -6.10 1.23
C CYS A 211 17.00 -6.16 0.88
N GLN A 212 17.86 -6.67 1.76
CA GLN A 212 19.27 -6.97 1.44
C GLN A 212 19.48 -8.49 1.49
#